data_AF-A1ZLW1-F1
#
_entry.id   AF-A1ZLW1-F1
#
_cell.length_a   1.000
_cell.length_b   1.000
_cell.length_c   1.000
_cell.angle_alpha   90.00
_cell.angle_beta   90.00
_cell.angle_gamma   90.00
#
_symmetry.space_group_name_H-M   'P 1'
#
loop_
_entity.id
_entity.type
_entity.pdbx_description
1 polymer ?
#
loop_
_entity_poly.entity_id
_entity_poly.type
_entity_poly.pdbx_seq_one_letter_code
_entity_poly.pdbx_strand_id
1 'polypeptide(L)'
;MVLTGDILPYPTRTSIQIGESKHIEDKLGQYVNHDCQPSVEVKGNHLVALRDLNETEEVTFNYNVSETDMSSPFTCHCCGKLINGYAKASQSITV
;
A
#
# COMPACT_ATOMS: atom_id res chain seq x y z
N MET A 1 3.03 11.32 -8.30
CA MET A 1 3.76 10.38 -9.20
C MET A 1 2.76 9.47 -9.89
N VAL A 2 2.96 9.14 -11.17
CA VAL A 2 2.13 8.15 -11.89
C VAL A 2 2.85 6.81 -11.89
N LEU A 3 2.14 5.75 -11.47
CA LEU A 3 2.62 4.37 -11.48
C LEU A 3 2.38 3.74 -12.86
N THR A 4 3.38 3.02 -13.34
CA THR A 4 3.43 2.34 -14.64
C THR A 4 4.11 0.99 -14.51
N GLY A 5 3.57 -0.04 -15.17
CA GLY A 5 4.13 -1.39 -15.11
C GLY A 5 3.09 -2.46 -15.37
N ASP A 6 3.45 -3.70 -15.07
CA ASP A 6 2.56 -4.84 -15.23
C ASP A 6 1.43 -4.79 -14.20
N ILE A 7 0.22 -5.12 -14.64
CA ILE A 7 -0.96 -5.19 -13.76
C ILE A 7 -1.29 -6.66 -13.52
N LEU A 8 -1.28 -7.05 -12.26
CA LEU A 8 -1.56 -8.40 -11.78
C LEU A 8 -2.90 -8.44 -11.03
N PRO A 9 -3.63 -9.57 -11.07
CA PRO A 9 -4.90 -9.70 -10.37
C PRO A 9 -4.75 -10.08 -8.87
N TYR A 10 -3.52 -10.12 -8.36
CA TYR A 10 -3.18 -10.51 -6.99
C TYR A 10 -2.01 -9.67 -6.46
N PRO A 11 -1.90 -9.50 -5.13
CA PRO A 11 -0.76 -8.81 -4.54
C PRO A 11 0.51 -9.64 -4.65
N THR A 12 1.61 -8.97 -4.94
CA THR A 12 2.97 -9.45 -4.72
C THR A 12 3.61 -8.68 -3.58
N ARG A 13 4.87 -9.02 -3.25
CA ARG A 13 5.62 -8.32 -2.20
C ARG A 13 5.83 -6.84 -2.50
N THR A 14 5.82 -6.45 -3.78
CA THR A 14 6.23 -5.13 -4.26
C THR A 14 5.15 -4.38 -5.03
N SER A 15 4.09 -5.06 -5.43
CA SER A 15 2.99 -4.45 -6.16
C SER A 15 2.18 -3.49 -5.28
N ILE A 16 1.63 -2.43 -5.87
CA ILE A 16 0.71 -1.49 -5.19
C ILE A 16 -0.70 -1.72 -5.72
N GLN A 17 -1.71 -1.85 -4.85
CA GLN A 17 -3.09 -1.95 -5.26
C GLN A 17 -3.61 -0.62 -5.82
N ILE A 18 -4.12 -0.65 -7.05
CA ILE A 18 -4.63 0.53 -7.78
C ILE A 18 -6.11 0.40 -8.13
N GLY A 19 -6.76 -0.69 -7.69
CA GLY A 19 -8.18 -0.96 -7.89
C GLY A 19 -8.57 -2.35 -7.36
N GLU A 20 -9.84 -2.71 -7.49
CA GLU A 20 -10.32 -4.04 -7.14
C GLU A 20 -9.61 -5.11 -8.00
N SER A 21 -8.92 -6.05 -7.35
CA SER A 21 -8.12 -7.10 -8.00
C SER A 21 -7.16 -6.55 -9.06
N LYS A 22 -6.55 -5.39 -8.82
CA LYS A 22 -5.56 -4.77 -9.71
C LYS A 22 -4.39 -4.26 -8.89
N HIS A 23 -3.25 -4.91 -9.02
CA HIS A 23 -1.99 -4.51 -8.40
C HIS A 23 -0.97 -4.20 -9.49
N ILE A 24 -0.26 -3.07 -9.38
CA ILE A 24 0.73 -2.62 -10.36
C ILE A 24 2.15 -2.87 -9.85
N GLU A 25 3.00 -3.43 -10.71
CA GLU A 25 4.45 -3.59 -10.47
C GLU A 25 5.20 -2.42 -11.11
N ASP A 26 5.30 -1.31 -10.38
CA ASP A 26 6.05 -0.15 -10.84
C ASP A 26 7.53 -0.22 -10.42
N LYS A 27 8.42 0.12 -11.36
CA LYS A 27 9.88 0.07 -11.16
C LYS A 27 10.37 0.87 -9.97
N LEU A 28 9.74 2.01 -9.67
CA LEU A 28 10.08 2.86 -8.53
C LEU A 28 9.09 2.68 -7.36
N GLY A 29 7.82 2.38 -7.66
CA GLY A 29 6.76 2.13 -6.69
C GLY A 29 7.10 1.01 -5.71
N GLN A 30 7.82 -0.02 -6.16
CA GLN A 30 8.29 -1.12 -5.31
C GLN A 30 9.15 -0.71 -4.11
N TYR A 31 9.69 0.52 -4.09
CA TYR A 31 10.51 1.06 -3.00
C TYR A 31 9.75 1.98 -2.05
N VAL A 32 8.47 2.26 -2.32
CA VAL A 32 7.67 3.17 -1.50
C VAL A 32 7.23 2.43 -0.25
N ASN A 33 7.63 2.92 0.92
CA ASN A 33 7.43 2.23 2.19
C ASN A 33 6.08 2.54 2.86
N HIS A 34 5.76 1.73 3.88
CA HIS A 34 4.66 1.99 4.78
C HIS A 34 4.99 3.08 5.82
N ASP A 35 4.06 4.00 6.03
CA ASP A 35 3.98 4.80 7.25
C ASP A 35 2.53 4.87 7.73
N CYS A 36 2.32 4.85 9.05
CA CYS A 36 1.01 5.06 9.66
C CYS A 36 0.51 6.50 9.52
N GLN A 37 1.42 7.46 9.35
CA GLN A 37 1.15 8.87 9.00
C GLN A 37 1.81 9.20 7.65
N PRO A 38 1.25 8.72 6.54
CA PRO A 38 1.92 8.76 5.25
C PRO A 38 2.07 10.16 4.67
N SER A 39 3.04 10.32 3.76
CA SER A 39 3.19 11.53 2.94
C SER A 39 2.27 11.54 1.71
N VAL A 40 1.89 10.37 1.21
CA VAL A 40 1.04 10.22 0.02
C VAL A 40 -0.12 9.24 0.23
N GLU A 41 -1.14 9.36 -0.61
CA GLU A 41 -2.21 8.37 -0.78
C GLU A 41 -2.18 7.77 -2.18
N VAL A 42 -2.68 6.54 -2.31
CA VAL A 42 -2.85 5.86 -3.60
C VAL A 42 -4.25 6.16 -4.16
N LYS A 43 -4.32 6.77 -5.35
CA LYS A 43 -5.57 7.09 -6.07
C LYS A 43 -5.51 6.55 -7.50
N GLY A 44 -6.12 5.39 -7.73
CA GLY A 44 -5.90 4.65 -8.97
C GLY A 44 -4.42 4.35 -9.13
N ASN A 45 -3.84 4.62 -10.30
CA ASN A 45 -2.40 4.50 -10.53
C ASN A 45 -1.59 5.76 -10.16
N HIS A 46 -2.09 6.63 -9.28
CA HIS A 46 -1.39 7.84 -8.86
C HIS A 46 -1.01 7.77 -7.38
N LEU A 47 0.22 8.16 -7.08
CA LEU A 47 0.61 8.59 -5.73
C LEU A 47 0.40 10.10 -5.62
N VAL A 48 -0.51 10.50 -4.75
CA VAL A 48 -0.94 11.89 -4.56
C VAL A 48 -0.47 12.37 -3.20
N ALA A 49 0.24 13.50 -3.15
CA ALA A 49 0.73 14.06 -1.91
C ALA A 49 -0.44 14.56 -1.04
N LEU A 50 -0.39 14.24 0.26
CA LEU A 50 -1.38 14.69 1.24
C LEU A 50 -1.08 16.11 1.76
N ARG A 51 0.14 16.59 1.50
CA ARG A 51 0.70 17.88 1.90
C ARG A 51 1.95 18.16 1.07
N ASP A 52 2.49 19.37 1.20
CA ASP A 52 3.80 19.69 0.64
C ASP A 52 4.89 18.83 1.28
N LEU A 53 5.84 18.37 0.47
CA LEU A 53 6.96 17.51 0.87
C LEU A 53 8.28 18.24 0.67
N ASN A 54 9.19 18.05 1.63
CA ASN A 54 10.56 18.56 1.50
C ASN A 54 11.38 17.65 0.58
N GLU A 55 12.45 18.18 -0.02
CA GLU A 55 13.30 17.43 -0.98
C GLU A 55 13.90 16.13 -0.43
N THR A 56 14.08 16.06 0.89
CA THR A 56 14.67 14.90 1.58
C THR A 56 13.63 14.04 2.29
N GLU A 57 12.34 14.37 2.15
CA GLU A 57 11.27 13.66 2.83
C GLU A 57 10.90 12.36 2.10
N GLU A 58 10.68 11.30 2.86
CA GLU A 58 10.33 10.00 2.29
C GLU A 58 8.89 9.99 1.75
N VAL A 59 8.73 9.42 0.57
CA VAL A 59 7.42 9.10 0.00
C VAL A 59 6.95 7.77 0.62
N THR A 60 5.86 7.80 1.37
CA THR A 60 5.30 6.66 2.09
C THR A 60 3.77 6.67 1.98
N PHE A 61 3.15 5.49 1.99
CA PHE A 61 1.69 5.35 2.04
C PHE A 61 1.25 4.33 3.09
N ASN A 62 0.00 4.41 3.54
CA ASN A 62 -0.50 3.48 4.54
C ASN A 62 -1.06 2.21 3.87
N TYR A 63 -0.32 1.11 3.96
CA TYR A 63 -0.71 -0.18 3.40
C TYR A 63 -2.05 -0.70 3.97
N ASN A 64 -2.35 -0.42 5.24
CA ASN A 64 -3.63 -0.80 5.86
C ASN A 64 -4.81 0.09 5.44
N VAL A 65 -4.59 1.04 4.53
CA VAL A 65 -5.66 1.87 3.94
C VAL A 65 -5.78 1.62 2.44
N SER A 66 -4.67 1.35 1.77
CA SER A 66 -4.59 1.18 0.32
C SER A 66 -4.72 -0.27 -0.13
N GLU A 67 -4.14 -1.22 0.61
CA GLU A 67 -4.11 -2.64 0.24
C GLU A 67 -5.25 -3.38 0.95
N THR A 68 -6.02 -4.18 0.21
CA THR A 68 -7.08 -5.03 0.76
C THR A 68 -6.50 -6.25 1.47
N ASP A 69 -5.45 -6.82 0.88
CA ASP A 69 -4.69 -7.96 1.39
C ASP A 69 -3.23 -7.82 0.94
N MET A 70 -2.31 -8.46 1.64
CA MET A 70 -0.87 -8.35 1.39
C MET A 70 -0.21 -9.73 1.31
N SER A 71 0.66 -9.93 0.31
CA SER A 71 1.41 -11.19 0.19
C SER A 71 2.47 -11.38 1.28
N SER A 72 2.86 -10.31 1.97
CA SER A 72 3.95 -10.32 2.96
C SER A 72 3.66 -9.37 4.14
N PRO A 73 2.78 -9.78 5.08
CA PRO A 73 2.50 -9.01 6.28
C PRO A 73 3.72 -8.84 7.19
N PHE A 74 3.76 -7.75 7.95
CA PHE A 74 4.83 -7.46 8.92
C PHE A 74 4.32 -6.62 10.09
N THR A 75 5.07 -6.57 11.19
CA THR A 75 4.75 -5.69 12.33
C THR A 75 5.37 -4.32 12.12
N CYS A 76 4.58 -3.23 12.13
CA CYS A 76 5.14 -1.88 12.00
C CYS A 76 6.01 -1.56 13.21
N HIS A 77 7.23 -1.09 12.96
CA HIS A 77 8.10 -0.56 14.01
C HIS A 77 7.49 0.68 14.68
N CYS A 78 6.76 1.49 13.92
CA CYS A 78 6.14 2.73 14.36
C CYS A 78 5.09 2.57 15.47
N CYS A 79 4.20 1.59 15.33
CA CYS A 79 3.01 1.46 16.17
C CYS A 79 2.83 0.05 16.78
N GLY A 80 3.70 -0.91 16.44
CA GLY A 80 3.63 -2.29 16.92
C GLY A 80 2.46 -3.11 16.36
N LYS A 81 1.68 -2.57 15.43
CA LYS A 81 0.53 -3.26 14.83
C LYS A 81 0.94 -4.12 13.64
N LEU A 82 0.19 -5.18 13.41
CA LEU A 82 0.30 -5.96 12.17
C LEU A 82 -0.18 -5.12 10.98
N ILE A 83 0.64 -5.07 9.95
CA ILE A 83 0.35 -4.49 8.64
C ILE A 83 0.05 -5.65 7.70
N ASN A 84 -1.21 -5.80 7.31
CA ASN A 84 -1.72 -6.89 6.50
C ASN A 84 -2.84 -6.45 5.53
N GLY A 85 -2.93 -5.15 5.25
CA GLY A 85 -4.03 -4.56 4.49
C GLY A 85 -5.27 -4.31 5.35
N TYR A 86 -6.24 -3.57 4.81
CA TYR A 86 -7.58 -3.50 5.39
C TYR A 86 -8.36 -4.76 5.00
N ALA A 87 -8.04 -5.89 5.62
CA ALA A 87 -8.87 -7.07 5.46
C ALA A 87 -10.32 -6.69 5.77
N LYS A 88 -11.26 -6.94 4.84
CA LYS A 88 -12.68 -7.05 5.19
C LYS A 88 -12.72 -8.08 6.30
N ALA A 89 -13.11 -7.68 7.51
CA ALA A 89 -13.17 -8.55 8.67
C ALA A 89 -13.68 -9.93 8.22
N SER A 90 -12.84 -10.95 8.33
CA SER A 90 -13.24 -12.33 8.12
C SER A 90 -14.49 -12.54 8.97
N GLN A 91 -15.64 -12.76 8.34
CA GLN A 91 -16.79 -13.28 9.06
C GLN A 91 -16.31 -14.58 9.68
N SER A 92 -16.19 -14.59 11.00
CA SER A 92 -16.01 -15.80 11.77
C SER A 92 -17.14 -16.75 11.35
N ILE A 93 -16.81 -17.77 10.57
CA ILE A 93 -17.69 -18.92 10.39
C ILE A 93 -17.71 -19.60 11.76
N THR A 94 -18.72 -19.28 12.56
CA THR A 94 -19.08 -20.10 13.71
C THR A 94 -19.63 -21.40 13.13
N VAL A 95 -18.84 -22.47 13.23
CA VAL A 95 -19.32 -23.85 13.08
C VAL A 95 -20.18 -24.20 14.28
#